data_AF-A0A831LQ80-F1
#
_entry.id   AF-A0A831LQ80-F1
#
_cell.length_a   1.000
_cell.length_b   1.000
_cell.length_c   1.000
_cell.angle_alpha   90.00
_cell.angle_beta   90.00
_cell.angle_gamma   90.00
#
_symmetry.space_group_name_H-M   'P 1'
#
loop_
_entity.id
_entity.type
_entity.pdbx_description
1 polymer ?
#
loop_
_entity_poly.entity_id
_entity_poly.type
_entity_poly.pdbx_seq_one_letter_code
_entity_poly.pdbx_strand_id
1 'polypeptide(L)' 'VISRGSAGLILDHPTDLVWRRSAFVCGRTVAVGSDTVARTIDRRLIELLAGGADLVVEIEASIPE' A
#
# COMPACT_ATOMS: atom_id res chain seq x y z
N VAL A 1 -4.32 7.14 -1.58
CA VAL A 1 -4.71 5.81 -1.07
C VAL A 1 -4.99 5.97 0.41
N ILE A 2 -6.23 5.79 0.86
CA ILE A 2 -6.57 5.80 2.29
C ILE A 2 -6.70 4.36 2.77
N SER A 3 -6.14 4.06 3.93
CA SER A 3 -6.08 2.72 4.50
C SER A 3 -6.04 2.79 6.02
N ARG A 4 -6.06 1.62 6.67
CA ARG A 4 -5.99 1.52 8.14
C ARG A 4 -4.79 0.67 8.55
N GLY A 5 -4.23 1.01 9.71
CA GLY A 5 -3.34 0.11 10.44
C GLY A 5 -4.09 -1.09 11.01
N SER A 6 -3.36 -2.05 11.56
CA SER A 6 -3.90 -3.19 12.31
C SER A 6 -2.91 -3.60 13.39
N ALA A 7 -3.41 -4.01 14.55
CA ALA A 7 -2.56 -4.56 15.62
C ALA A 7 -1.82 -5.84 15.20
N GLY A 8 -2.25 -6.49 14.12
CA GLY A 8 -1.61 -7.71 13.59
C GLY A 8 -0.49 -7.48 12.58
N LEU A 9 -0.17 -6.22 12.20
CA LEU A 9 0.90 -5.94 11.24
C LEU A 9 2.27 -6.39 11.79
N ILE A 10 3.03 -7.10 10.97
CA ILE A 10 4.33 -7.69 11.35
C ILE A 10 5.50 -6.86 10.81
N LEU A 11 5.38 -6.36 9.57
CA LEU A 11 6.33 -5.42 8.94
C LEU A 11 7.78 -5.95 8.84
N ASP A 12 7.94 -7.26 8.64
CA ASP A 12 9.24 -7.95 8.68
C ASP A 12 9.69 -8.50 7.31
N HIS A 13 8.93 -8.26 6.23
CA HIS A 13 9.36 -8.72 4.92
C HIS A 13 10.53 -7.87 4.39
N PRO A 14 11.62 -8.48 3.90
CA PRO A 14 12.86 -7.76 3.62
C PRO A 14 12.81 -6.84 2.39
N THR A 15 11.84 -7.04 1.49
CA THR A 15 11.84 -6.40 0.15
C THR A 15 10.51 -5.80 -0.30
N ASP A 16 9.40 -6.17 0.32
CA ASP A 16 8.08 -5.93 -0.27
C ASP A 16 7.15 -5.23 0.70
N LEU A 17 6.39 -4.26 0.19
CA LEU A 17 5.31 -3.58 0.89
C LEU A 17 4.00 -3.76 0.13
N VAL A 18 2.92 -4.15 0.83
CA VAL A 18 1.62 -4.48 0.22
C VAL A 18 0.49 -3.79 0.99
N TRP A 19 -0.27 -2.96 0.28
CA TRP A 19 -1.58 -2.48 0.71
C TRP A 19 -2.66 -3.49 0.33
N ARG A 20 -3.58 -3.78 1.26
CA ARG A 20 -4.63 -4.77 1.05
C ARG A 20 -6.00 -4.16 1.21
N ARG A 21 -6.90 -4.48 0.28
CA ARG A 21 -8.34 -4.22 0.46
C ARG A 21 -8.97 -5.10 1.54
N SER A 22 -8.51 -6.33 1.69
CA SER A 22 -8.96 -7.24 2.75
C SER A 22 -8.25 -6.97 4.08
N ALA A 23 -8.72 -7.62 5.15
CA ALA A 23 -8.10 -7.59 6.47
C ALA A 23 -6.99 -8.63 6.67
N PHE A 24 -6.60 -9.38 5.62
CA PHE A 24 -5.55 -10.38 5.71
C PHE A 24 -4.19 -9.72 5.97
N VAL A 25 -3.37 -10.31 6.85
CA VAL A 25 -2.05 -9.80 7.21
C VAL A 25 -0.97 -10.87 7.00
N CYS A 26 0.16 -10.45 6.45
CA CYS A 26 1.42 -11.18 6.47
C CYS A 26 2.58 -10.17 6.58
N GLY A 27 3.83 -10.63 6.63
CA GLY A 27 5.02 -9.77 6.79
C GLY A 27 5.14 -8.61 5.81
N ARG A 28 4.54 -8.73 4.62
CA ARG A 28 4.53 -7.72 3.56
C ARG A 28 3.47 -6.64 3.75
N THR A 29 2.44 -6.92 4.55
CA THR A 29 1.28 -6.03 4.64
C THR A 29 1.65 -4.79 5.44
N VAL A 30 1.51 -3.61 4.84
CA VAL A 30 1.75 -2.31 5.51
C VAL A 30 0.45 -1.61 5.90
N ALA A 31 -0.66 -1.93 5.23
CA ALA A 31 -1.98 -1.43 5.59
C ALA A 31 -3.08 -2.36 5.06
N VAL A 32 -4.24 -2.32 5.73
CA VAL A 32 -5.44 -3.09 5.38
C VAL A 32 -6.63 -2.17 5.13
N GLY A 33 -7.71 -2.70 4.55
CA GLY A 33 -8.92 -1.94 4.27
C GLY A 33 -8.70 -0.78 3.30
N SER A 34 -7.74 -0.92 2.37
CA SER A 34 -7.43 0.12 1.40
C SER A 34 -8.60 0.43 0.47
N ASP A 35 -8.85 1.72 0.24
CA ASP A 35 -9.85 2.22 -0.70
C ASP A 35 -9.48 1.98 -2.17
N THR A 36 -8.18 1.83 -2.44
CA THR A 36 -7.58 1.70 -3.76
C THR A 36 -6.90 0.34 -3.89
N VAL A 37 -7.02 -0.27 -5.07
CA VAL A 37 -6.29 -1.49 -5.45
C VAL A 37 -5.55 -1.26 -6.77
N ALA A 38 -4.58 -2.10 -7.11
CA ALA A 38 -3.80 -1.95 -8.36
C ALA A 38 -4.68 -1.75 -9.61
N ARG A 39 -5.84 -2.43 -9.69
CA ARG A 39 -6.79 -2.30 -10.79
C ARG A 39 -7.43 -0.91 -10.93
N THR A 40 -7.55 -0.16 -9.83
CA THR A 40 -8.22 1.15 -9.78
C THR A 40 -7.23 2.32 -9.85
N ILE A 41 -5.93 2.06 -9.95
CA ILE A 41 -4.92 3.09 -10.19
C ILE A 41 -5.14 3.68 -11.58
N ASP A 42 -4.96 5.00 -11.71
CA ASP A 42 -5.05 5.70 -12.99
C ASP A 42 -4.12 5.06 -14.02
N ARG A 43 -4.65 4.75 -15.21
CA ARG A 43 -3.92 4.09 -16.28
C ARG A 43 -2.74 4.92 -16.77
N ARG A 44 -2.82 6.25 -16.70
CA ARG A 44 -1.70 7.12 -17.03
C ARG A 44 -0.50 6.90 -16.12
N LEU A 45 -0.71 6.67 -14.82
CA LEU A 45 0.38 6.35 -13.90
C LEU A 45 1.03 5.00 -14.27
N ILE A 46 0.22 4.01 -14.60
CA ILE A 46 0.72 2.68 -15.01
C ILE A 46 1.56 2.77 -16.28
N GLU A 47 1.12 3.54 -17.27
CA GLU A 47 1.87 3.77 -18.52
C GLU A 47 3.21 4.45 -18.27
N LEU A 48 3.27 5.45 -17.39
CA LEU A 48 4.52 6.11 -17.00
C LEU A 48 5.50 5.15 -16.32
N LEU A 49 5.00 4.33 -15.38
CA LEU A 49 5.82 3.33 -14.69
C LEU A 49 6.33 2.25 -15.63
N ALA A 50 5.49 1.79 -16.56
CA ALA A 50 5.89 0.84 -17.60
C ALA A 50 6.97 1.43 -18.53
N GLY A 51 6.96 2.76 -18.71
CA GLY A 51 8.02 3.51 -19.40
C GLY A 51 9.30 3.74 -18.59
N GLY A 52 9.38 3.24 -17.35
CA GLY A 52 10.55 3.35 -16.48
C GLY A 52 10.63 4.65 -15.68
N ALA A 53 9.53 5.39 -15.53
CA ALA A 53 9.50 6.55 -14.64
C ALA A 53 9.71 6.12 -13.17
N ASP A 54 10.39 6.98 -12.41
CA ASP A 54 10.53 6.79 -10.97
C ASP A 54 9.20 7.01 -10.24
N LEU A 55 8.96 6.19 -9.20
CA LEU A 55 7.85 6.36 -8.28
C LEU A 55 8.37 6.68 -6.89
N VAL A 56 7.98 7.83 -6.35
CA VAL A 56 8.13 8.14 -4.94
C VAL A 56 6.83 7.81 -4.22
N VAL A 57 6.91 6.99 -3.17
CA VAL A 57 5.77 6.66 -2.31
C VAL A 57 6.01 7.25 -0.94
N GLU A 58 5.20 8.23 -0.57
CA GLU A 58 5.18 8.81 0.77
C GLU A 58 4.05 8.15 1.59
N ILE A 59 4.38 7.75 2.82
CA ILE A 59 3.44 7.10 3.73
C ILE A 59 3.33 7.96 4.98
N GLU A 60 2.12 8.44 5.24
CA GLU A 60 1.78 9.14 6.48
C GLU A 60 0.84 8.28 7.32
N ALA A 61 1.09 8.23 8.63
CA ALA A 61 0.27 7.49 9.58
C ALA A 61 -0.04 8.38 10.80
N SER A 62 -1.28 8.31 11.26
CA SER A 62 -1.75 8.98 12.47
C SER A 62 -2.57 8.02 13.32
N ILE A 63 -2.60 8.28 14.62
CA ILE A 63 -3.44 7.59 15.59
C ILE A 63 -4.43 8.63 16.10
N PRO A 64 -5.75 8.36 16.12
CA PRO A 64 -6.71 9.26 16.76
C PRO A 64 -6.34 9.47 18.23
N GLU A 65 -6.48 10.71 18.72
CA GLU A 65 -6.34 11.02 20.16
C GLU A 65 -7.33 10.24 21.03
#